data_AF-A0A4Y9VSD5-F1
#
_entry.id   AF-A0A4Y9VSD5-F1
#
_cell.length_a   1.000
_cell.length_b   1.000
_cell.length_c   1.000
_cell.angle_alpha   90.00
_cell.angle_beta   90.00
_cell.angle_gamma   90.00
#
_symmetry.space_group_name_H-M   'P 1'
#
loop_
_entity.id
_entity.type
_entity.pdbx_description
1 polymer ?
#
loop_
_entity_poly.entity_id
_entity_poly.type
_entity_poly.pdbx_seq_one_letter_code
_entity_poly.pdbx_strand_id
1 'polypeptide(L)'
;MNVIIWLLYFIPALAIELACYLLAPLVACFIRKQVRHDVVKRLNRQYVTMPREYIITPLYWFQTHDNAVDEWWYGMYNTDHWFAFARAWTQSDYDRKSLIRYYCRLMWLWRNCAYGFHYALFSRPKESYCRVYANGIEGAGFWYELKVFKKSFQFECHVPLGKRYLTINVGWKSHKQKDRLLYANRFIGFRSY
;
A
#
# COMPACT_ATOMS: atom_id res chain seq x y z
N MET A 1 -26.14 0.81 -8.02
CA MET A 1 -26.02 1.00 -6.56
C MET A 1 -24.56 1.04 -6.07
N ASN A 2 -23.68 0.14 -6.53
CA ASN A 2 -22.31 0.00 -6.00
C ASN A 2 -21.41 1.24 -6.21
N VAL A 3 -21.56 1.97 -7.33
CA VAL A 3 -20.81 3.21 -7.61
C VAL A 3 -21.26 4.38 -6.72
N ILE A 4 -22.56 4.50 -6.42
CA ILE A 4 -23.09 5.57 -5.56
C ILE A 4 -22.51 5.45 -4.15
N ILE A 5 -22.53 4.25 -3.58
CA ILE A 5 -21.92 3.99 -2.27
C ILE A 5 -20.42 4.32 -2.28
N TRP A 6 -19.73 3.96 -3.36
CA TRP A 6 -18.31 4.28 -3.50
C TRP A 6 -18.06 5.79 -3.51
N LEU A 7 -18.87 6.56 -4.24
CA LEU A 7 -18.82 8.03 -4.28
C LEU A 7 -19.15 8.64 -2.91
N LEU A 8 -20.13 8.10 -2.18
CA LEU A 8 -20.46 8.56 -0.83
C LEU A 8 -19.28 8.40 0.15
N TYR A 9 -18.48 7.34 -0.02
CA TYR A 9 -17.27 7.13 0.78
C TYR A 9 -16.06 7.92 0.27
N PHE A 10 -16.09 8.44 -0.96
CA PHE A 10 -14.95 9.08 -1.59
C PHE A 10 -14.49 10.32 -0.82
N ILE A 11 -15.41 11.25 -0.53
CA ILE A 11 -15.08 12.50 0.18
C ILE A 11 -14.50 12.25 1.57
N PRO A 12 -15.15 11.47 2.47
CA PRO A 12 -14.58 11.22 3.80
C PRO A 12 -13.28 10.42 3.74
N ALA A 13 -13.14 9.46 2.82
CA ALA A 13 -11.89 8.73 2.64
C ALA A 13 -10.76 9.65 2.17
N LEU A 14 -11.02 10.53 1.19
CA LEU A 14 -10.05 11.51 0.71
C LEU A 14 -9.60 12.45 1.83
N ALA A 15 -10.53 12.93 2.67
CA ALA A 15 -10.20 13.79 3.81
C ALA A 15 -9.26 13.06 4.79
N ILE A 16 -9.50 11.79 5.07
CA ILE A 16 -8.63 10.96 5.91
C ILE A 16 -7.27 10.72 5.25
N GLU A 17 -7.21 10.44 3.94
CA GLU A 17 -5.96 10.30 3.20
C GLU A 17 -5.11 11.57 3.28
N LEU A 18 -5.71 12.75 3.05
CA LEU A 18 -5.02 14.03 3.13
C LEU A 18 -4.49 14.29 4.55
N ALA A 19 -5.30 14.03 5.58
CA ALA A 19 -4.86 14.13 6.97
C ALA A 19 -3.72 13.15 7.27
N CYS A 20 -3.79 11.92 6.76
CA CYS A 20 -2.73 10.93 6.94
C CYS A 20 -1.43 11.32 6.23
N TYR A 21 -1.50 11.89 5.02
CA TYR A 21 -0.33 12.40 4.31
C TYR A 21 0.38 13.49 5.10
N LEU A 22 -0.40 14.44 5.64
CA LEU A 22 0.10 15.56 6.44
C LEU A 22 0.73 15.10 7.76
N LEU A 23 0.11 14.13 8.45
CA LEU A 23 0.53 13.67 9.77
C LEU A 23 1.58 12.55 9.73
N ALA A 24 1.77 11.86 8.60
CA ALA A 24 2.72 10.76 8.46
C ALA A 24 4.16 11.10 8.89
N PRO A 25 4.73 12.30 8.59
CA PRO A 25 6.05 12.69 9.09
C PRO A 25 6.16 12.66 10.62
N LEU A 26 5.10 13.08 11.33
CA LEU A 26 5.05 13.04 12.79
C LEU A 26 4.85 11.60 13.29
N VAL A 27 3.90 10.88 12.70
CA VAL A 27 3.58 9.50 13.09
C VAL A 27 4.77 8.55 12.90
N ALA A 28 5.58 8.75 11.86
CA ALA A 28 6.79 7.96 11.58
C ALA A 28 7.87 8.03 12.68
N CYS A 29 7.77 8.97 13.63
CA CYS A 29 8.63 9.06 14.79
C CYS A 29 8.22 8.09 15.92
N PHE A 30 6.95 7.68 15.98
CA PHE A 30 6.39 6.91 17.08
C PHE A 30 6.36 5.42 16.74
N ILE A 31 7.51 4.78 16.91
CA ILE A 31 7.68 3.35 16.62
C ILE A 31 7.84 2.48 17.86
N ARG A 32 7.45 1.22 17.72
CA ARG A 32 7.83 0.11 18.58
C ARG A 32 8.47 -0.98 17.73
N LYS A 33 9.40 -1.73 18.32
CA LYS A 33 9.99 -2.89 17.66
C LYS A 33 9.27 -4.15 18.13
N GLN A 34 9.00 -5.05 17.20
CA GLN A 34 8.41 -6.36 17.50
C GLN A 34 9.07 -7.41 16.59
N VAL A 35 9.41 -8.56 17.16
CA VAL A 35 9.91 -9.70 16.38
C VAL A 35 8.78 -10.24 15.52
N ARG A 36 9.05 -10.42 14.22
CA ARG A 36 8.11 -10.96 13.24
C ARG A 36 8.80 -12.10 12.48
N HIS A 37 8.01 -13.11 12.13
CA HIS A 37 8.39 -14.17 11.21
C HIS A 37 7.74 -13.88 9.85
N ASP A 38 8.54 -13.65 8.81
CA ASP A 38 8.00 -13.34 7.47
C ASP A 38 8.99 -13.65 6.34
N VAL A 39 8.48 -13.64 5.11
CA VAL A 39 9.26 -13.71 3.87
C VAL A 39 9.76 -12.31 3.52
N VAL A 40 11.08 -12.12 3.48
CA VAL A 40 11.68 -10.80 3.26
C VAL A 40 12.29 -10.70 1.87
N LYS A 41 11.76 -9.81 1.02
CA LYS A 41 12.21 -9.67 -0.37
C LYS A 41 13.70 -9.32 -0.48
N ARG A 42 14.18 -8.38 0.35
CA ARG A 42 15.60 -7.97 0.41
C ARG A 42 16.56 -9.11 0.77
N LEU A 43 16.09 -10.11 1.50
CA LEU A 43 16.86 -11.29 1.90
C LEU A 43 16.55 -12.45 0.95
N ASN A 44 16.47 -12.17 -0.36
CA ASN A 44 16.19 -13.16 -1.41
C ASN A 44 14.91 -13.98 -1.15
N ARG A 45 13.87 -13.34 -0.59
CA ARG A 45 12.60 -14.00 -0.23
C ARG A 45 12.78 -15.17 0.73
N GLN A 46 13.76 -15.10 1.62
CA GLN A 46 13.93 -16.07 2.70
C GLN A 46 12.90 -15.83 3.82
N TYR A 47 12.47 -16.93 4.44
CA TYR A 47 11.73 -16.91 5.69
C TYR A 47 12.69 -16.58 6.83
N VAL A 48 12.48 -15.44 7.49
CA VAL A 48 13.36 -14.97 8.55
C VAL A 48 12.58 -14.50 9.77
N THR A 49 13.22 -14.62 10.93
CA THR A 49 12.78 -14.06 12.21
C THR A 49 13.62 -12.84 12.50
N MET A 50 13.02 -11.65 12.50
CA MET A 50 13.78 -10.44 12.79
C MET A 50 12.93 -9.36 13.47
N PRO A 51 13.57 -8.43 14.23
CA PRO A 51 12.89 -7.25 14.72
C PRO A 51 12.40 -6.39 13.56
N ARG A 52 11.12 -6.07 13.56
CA ARG A 52 10.47 -5.15 12.62
C ARG A 52 9.95 -3.93 13.33
N GLU A 53 9.87 -2.81 12.61
CA GLU A 53 9.34 -1.56 13.13
C GLU A 53 7.83 -1.45 12.88
N TYR A 54 7.06 -1.11 13.91
CA TYR A 54 5.63 -0.85 13.82
C TYR A 54 5.31 0.50 14.46
N ILE A 55 4.24 1.16 14.02
CA ILE A 55 3.69 2.30 14.76
C ILE A 55 3.18 1.84 16.13
N ILE A 56 3.32 2.68 17.15
CA ILE A 56 2.75 2.45 18.48
C ILE A 56 1.23 2.23 18.41
N THR A 57 0.68 1.47 19.36
CA THR A 57 -0.73 1.03 19.33
C THR A 57 -1.75 2.17 19.15
N PRO A 58 -1.64 3.35 19.82
CA PRO A 58 -2.63 4.43 19.65
C PRO A 58 -2.70 4.97 18.22
N LEU A 59 -1.60 4.89 17.47
CA LEU A 59 -1.48 5.41 16.11
C LEU A 59 -1.51 4.29 15.05
N TYR A 60 -1.88 3.07 15.44
CA TYR A 60 -1.82 1.89 14.57
C TYR A 60 -2.74 2.00 13.33
N TRP A 61 -3.70 2.92 13.35
CA TRP A 61 -4.60 3.17 12.22
C TRP A 61 -3.89 3.81 11.01
N PHE A 62 -2.72 4.43 11.22
CA PHE A 62 -1.90 5.00 10.16
C PHE A 62 -1.13 3.96 9.36
N GLN A 63 -0.91 2.77 9.92
CA GLN A 63 -0.18 1.71 9.23
C GLN A 63 -1.09 0.63 8.67
N THR A 64 -0.51 -0.15 7.77
CA THR A 64 -1.07 -1.39 7.26
C THR A 64 -1.13 -2.43 8.37
N HIS A 65 -2.19 -3.25 8.40
CA HIS A 65 -2.31 -4.33 9.39
C HIS A 65 -1.45 -5.56 9.07
N ASP A 66 -1.01 -5.70 7.81
CA ASP A 66 -0.33 -6.87 7.29
C ASP A 66 1.18 -6.68 7.20
N ASN A 67 1.70 -5.46 7.23
CA ASN A 67 3.13 -5.19 7.08
C ASN A 67 3.65 -4.21 8.14
N ALA A 68 4.94 -4.36 8.46
CA ALA A 68 5.68 -3.44 9.30
C ALA A 68 5.99 -2.12 8.55
N VAL A 69 6.26 -1.02 9.26
CA VAL A 69 6.54 0.29 8.63
C VAL A 69 7.90 0.39 7.97
N ASP A 70 8.81 -0.54 8.27
CA ASP A 70 10.09 -0.69 7.57
C ASP A 70 9.98 -1.50 6.26
N GLU A 71 8.77 -1.91 5.85
CA GLU A 71 8.55 -2.71 4.64
C GLU A 71 8.96 -1.97 3.36
N TRP A 72 9.01 -0.63 3.36
CA TRP A 72 9.58 0.09 2.22
C TRP A 72 11.04 -0.33 1.94
N TRP A 73 11.85 -0.52 3.00
CA TRP A 73 13.21 -1.01 2.88
C TRP A 73 13.23 -2.51 2.55
N TYR A 74 12.58 -3.34 3.37
CA TYR A 74 12.65 -4.79 3.25
C TYR A 74 11.93 -5.37 2.03
N GLY A 75 10.93 -4.66 1.52
CA GLY A 75 10.25 -4.91 0.24
C GLY A 75 10.99 -4.36 -0.99
N MET A 76 12.21 -3.85 -0.81
CA MET A 76 13.08 -3.31 -1.86
C MET A 76 12.44 -2.18 -2.68
N TYR A 77 11.60 -1.34 -2.06
CA TYR A 77 10.98 -0.23 -2.79
C TYR A 77 11.95 0.92 -3.08
N ASN A 78 13.15 0.89 -2.49
CA ASN A 78 14.19 1.86 -2.76
C ASN A 78 14.85 1.66 -4.13
N THR A 79 14.86 0.46 -4.71
CA THR A 79 15.62 0.15 -5.94
C THR A 79 15.08 0.88 -7.17
N ASP A 80 13.75 1.02 -7.25
CA ASP A 80 13.06 1.70 -8.35
C ASP A 80 12.60 3.10 -7.96
N HIS A 81 13.13 3.65 -6.86
CA HIS A 81 12.71 4.94 -6.35
C HIS A 81 13.10 6.08 -7.28
N TRP A 82 12.33 7.18 -7.27
CA TRP A 82 12.59 8.34 -8.14
C TRP A 82 13.94 9.00 -7.84
N PHE A 83 14.25 9.19 -6.55
CA PHE A 83 15.49 9.84 -6.13
C PHE A 83 16.70 8.89 -6.14
N ALA A 84 17.77 9.33 -6.80
CA ALA A 84 19.00 8.57 -6.93
C ALA A 84 19.66 8.25 -5.58
N PHE A 85 19.62 9.20 -4.63
CA PHE A 85 20.21 8.99 -3.30
C PHE A 85 19.58 7.80 -2.58
N ALA A 86 18.28 7.58 -2.73
CA ALA A 86 17.54 6.50 -2.06
C ALA A 86 17.86 5.13 -2.69
N ARG A 87 18.11 5.11 -4.01
CA ARG A 87 18.55 3.90 -4.73
C ARG A 87 19.95 3.46 -4.29
N ALA A 88 20.82 4.41 -3.95
CA ALA A 88 22.21 4.16 -3.59
C ALA A 88 22.42 3.66 -2.15
N TRP A 89 21.38 3.68 -1.30
CA TRP A 89 21.51 3.21 0.07
C TRP A 89 21.81 1.71 0.17
N THR A 90 22.72 1.37 1.08
CA THR A 90 23.10 0.00 1.42
C THR A 90 22.42 -0.48 2.71
N GLN A 91 22.52 -1.78 3.00
CA GLN A 91 22.06 -2.33 4.28
C GLN A 91 22.78 -1.67 5.47
N SER A 92 24.09 -1.46 5.35
CA SER A 92 24.89 -0.76 6.36
C SER A 92 24.39 0.68 6.59
N ASP A 93 23.96 1.38 5.54
CA ASP A 93 23.38 2.71 5.68
C ASP A 93 22.07 2.69 6.47
N TYR A 94 21.17 1.75 6.14
CA TYR A 94 19.90 1.57 6.84
C TYR A 94 20.09 1.23 8.33
N ASP A 95 21.05 0.35 8.63
CA ASP A 95 21.32 -0.10 10.00
C ASP A 95 21.94 1.01 10.85
N ARG A 96 22.82 1.83 10.28
CA ARG A 96 23.57 2.86 11.02
C ARG A 96 22.85 4.21 11.09
N LYS A 97 22.07 4.60 10.07
CA LYS A 97 21.53 5.96 9.95
C LYS A 97 20.04 6.01 10.30
N SER A 98 19.72 6.62 11.44
CA SER A 98 18.33 6.80 11.91
C SER A 98 17.45 7.56 10.91
N LEU A 99 18.01 8.56 10.23
CA LEU A 99 17.32 9.34 9.22
C LEU A 99 16.88 8.50 8.02
N ILE A 100 17.69 7.52 7.60
CA ILE A 100 17.33 6.62 6.50
C ILE A 100 16.16 5.72 6.93
N ARG A 101 16.19 5.18 8.14
CA ARG A 101 15.05 4.41 8.67
C ARG A 101 13.79 5.25 8.75
N TYR A 102 13.90 6.48 9.26
CA TYR A 102 12.80 7.43 9.29
C TYR A 102 12.23 7.69 7.89
N TYR A 103 13.08 7.94 6.90
CA TYR A 103 12.67 8.12 5.52
C TYR A 103 11.93 6.88 4.98
N CYS A 104 12.46 5.68 5.22
CA CYS A 104 11.82 4.43 4.79
C CYS A 104 10.42 4.28 5.40
N ARG A 105 10.27 4.58 6.70
CA ARG A 105 8.96 4.58 7.37
C ARG A 105 8.00 5.57 6.75
N LEU A 106 8.45 6.79 6.51
CA LEU A 106 7.65 7.84 5.89
C LEU A 106 7.18 7.44 4.49
N MET A 107 8.08 6.92 3.65
CA MET A 107 7.72 6.42 2.32
C MET A 107 6.72 5.26 2.39
N TRP A 108 6.84 4.37 3.38
CA TRP A 108 5.88 3.28 3.57
C TRP A 108 4.48 3.81 3.92
N LEU A 109 4.41 4.74 4.88
CA LEU A 109 3.15 5.35 5.31
C LEU A 109 2.49 6.12 4.17
N TRP A 110 3.24 6.87 3.37
CA TRP A 110 2.71 7.55 2.20
C TRP A 110 2.23 6.58 1.12
N ARG A 111 2.98 5.50 0.85
CA ARG A 111 2.55 4.47 -0.10
C ARG A 111 1.23 3.81 0.31
N ASN A 112 1.04 3.60 1.61
CA ASN A 112 -0.15 2.96 2.16
C ASN A 112 -0.96 3.95 3.02
N CYS A 113 -1.13 5.16 2.51
CA CYS A 113 -1.79 6.22 3.24
C CYS A 113 -3.22 5.80 3.66
N ALA A 114 -3.59 6.12 4.89
CA ALA A 114 -4.90 5.82 5.49
C ALA A 114 -5.33 4.35 5.46
N TYR A 115 -4.42 3.39 5.26
CA TYR A 115 -4.79 2.00 5.06
C TYR A 115 -5.61 1.42 6.22
N GLY A 116 -5.14 1.62 7.46
CA GLY A 116 -5.83 1.14 8.65
C GLY A 116 -7.22 1.77 8.80
N PHE A 117 -7.33 3.08 8.58
CA PHE A 117 -8.61 3.80 8.57
C PHE A 117 -9.57 3.26 7.52
N HIS A 118 -9.12 3.09 6.27
CA HIS A 118 -9.97 2.59 5.18
C HIS A 118 -10.44 1.18 5.44
N TYR A 119 -9.57 0.35 6.02
CA TYR A 119 -9.94 -0.99 6.43
C TYR A 119 -10.95 -0.98 7.58
N ALA A 120 -10.80 -0.13 8.58
CA ALA A 120 -11.72 -0.08 9.72
C ALA A 120 -13.10 0.49 9.33
N LEU A 121 -13.12 1.61 8.60
CA LEU A 121 -14.31 2.44 8.39
C LEU A 121 -15.09 2.10 7.11
N PHE A 122 -14.39 1.78 6.01
CA PHE A 122 -15.00 1.72 4.68
C PHE A 122 -14.95 0.33 4.03
N SER A 123 -14.35 -0.66 4.70
CA SER A 123 -14.26 -2.01 4.16
C SER A 123 -15.61 -2.75 4.18
N ARG A 124 -15.76 -3.67 3.24
CA ARG A 124 -16.99 -4.47 3.04
C ARG A 124 -16.71 -5.93 3.39
N PRO A 125 -17.73 -6.74 3.72
CA PRO A 125 -17.57 -8.19 3.80
C PRO A 125 -16.97 -8.75 2.50
N LYS A 126 -16.19 -9.82 2.60
CA LYS A 126 -15.66 -10.53 1.43
C LYS A 126 -16.80 -11.12 0.62
N GLU A 127 -16.75 -10.93 -0.69
CA GLU A 127 -17.75 -11.40 -1.64
C GLU A 127 -17.05 -12.16 -2.77
N SER A 128 -17.70 -13.18 -3.34
CA SER A 128 -17.27 -13.75 -4.61
C SER A 128 -17.68 -12.84 -5.76
N TYR A 129 -16.80 -12.69 -6.76
CA TYR A 129 -17.15 -11.92 -7.95
C TYR A 129 -18.19 -12.67 -8.77
N CYS A 130 -19.12 -11.92 -9.35
CA CYS A 130 -20.14 -12.45 -10.25
C CYS A 130 -19.70 -12.35 -11.71
N ARG A 131 -18.91 -11.32 -12.05
CA ARG A 131 -18.40 -11.06 -13.41
C ARG A 131 -17.03 -10.41 -13.37
N VAL A 132 -16.22 -10.69 -14.39
CA VAL A 132 -14.90 -10.08 -14.60
C VAL A 132 -14.84 -9.58 -16.03
N TYR A 133 -14.43 -8.33 -16.21
CA TYR A 133 -14.14 -7.73 -17.50
C TYR A 133 -12.67 -7.32 -17.51
N ALA A 134 -11.88 -7.84 -18.44
CA ALA A 134 -10.47 -7.53 -18.54
C ALA A 134 -10.08 -7.26 -19.99
N ASN A 135 -9.07 -6.41 -20.18
CA ASN A 135 -8.49 -6.13 -21.48
C ASN A 135 -6.99 -5.85 -21.35
N GLY A 136 -6.22 -6.25 -22.36
CA GLY A 136 -4.76 -6.11 -22.39
C GLY A 136 -4.03 -7.19 -21.60
N ILE A 137 -2.72 -6.98 -21.40
CA ILE A 137 -1.83 -7.89 -20.68
C ILE A 137 -1.30 -7.17 -19.44
N GLU A 138 -1.45 -7.78 -18.26
CA GLU A 138 -0.96 -7.19 -17.02
C GLU A 138 0.56 -6.99 -17.10
N GLY A 139 1.03 -5.76 -16.87
CA GLY A 139 2.43 -5.41 -16.99
C GLY A 139 2.92 -5.20 -18.43
N ALA A 140 2.04 -5.11 -19.42
CA ALA A 140 2.41 -4.75 -20.79
C ALA A 140 1.39 -3.80 -21.43
N GLY A 141 1.79 -2.55 -21.63
CA GLY A 141 0.94 -1.52 -22.25
C GLY A 141 -0.23 -1.07 -21.38
N PHE A 142 -1.37 -0.82 -22.01
CA PHE A 142 -2.63 -0.52 -21.33
C PHE A 142 -3.32 -1.81 -20.92
N TRP A 143 -3.70 -1.90 -19.65
CA TRP A 143 -4.42 -3.05 -19.10
C TRP A 143 -5.47 -2.57 -18.13
N TYR A 144 -6.62 -3.25 -18.08
CA TYR A 144 -7.57 -3.07 -16.99
C TYR A 144 -8.26 -4.38 -16.62
N GLU A 145 -8.75 -4.41 -15.38
CA GLU A 145 -9.63 -5.45 -14.87
C GLU A 145 -10.72 -4.80 -13.99
N LEU A 146 -11.97 -5.11 -14.31
CA LEU A 146 -13.14 -4.78 -13.50
C LEU A 146 -13.78 -6.07 -12.99
N LYS A 147 -13.69 -6.30 -11.68
CA LYS A 147 -14.42 -7.35 -10.98
C LYS A 147 -15.69 -6.78 -10.37
N VAL A 148 -16.84 -7.35 -10.72
CA VAL A 148 -18.15 -6.94 -10.20
C VAL A 148 -18.61 -7.98 -9.18
N PHE A 149 -18.90 -7.53 -7.96
CA PHE A 149 -19.48 -8.32 -6.88
C PHE A 149 -20.96 -7.99 -6.72
N LYS A 150 -21.65 -8.71 -5.84
CA LYS A 150 -23.08 -8.48 -5.58
C LYS A 150 -23.33 -7.07 -5.03
N LYS A 151 -22.48 -6.57 -4.12
CA LYS A 151 -22.64 -5.27 -3.44
C LYS A 151 -21.44 -4.33 -3.60
N SER A 152 -20.40 -4.75 -4.31
CA SER A 152 -19.16 -3.99 -4.48
C SER A 152 -18.58 -4.18 -5.89
N PHE A 153 -17.48 -3.50 -6.19
CA PHE A 153 -16.69 -3.69 -7.41
C PHE A 153 -15.22 -3.45 -7.09
N GLN A 154 -14.33 -4.00 -7.89
CA GLN A 154 -12.90 -3.69 -7.87
C GLN A 154 -12.49 -3.34 -9.29
N PHE A 155 -11.95 -2.15 -9.49
CA PHE A 155 -11.37 -1.70 -10.74
C PHE A 155 -9.87 -1.50 -10.57
N GLU A 156 -9.07 -2.14 -11.40
CA GLU A 156 -7.63 -1.93 -11.50
C GLU A 156 -7.28 -1.61 -12.94
N CYS A 157 -6.46 -0.59 -13.17
CA CYS A 157 -6.08 -0.14 -14.50
C CYS A 157 -4.62 0.32 -14.52
N HIS A 158 -3.90 -0.03 -15.59
CA HIS A 158 -2.56 0.41 -15.90
C HIS A 158 -2.61 1.37 -17.08
N VAL A 159 -2.27 2.63 -16.82
CA VAL A 159 -2.18 3.67 -17.86
C VAL A 159 -0.71 3.80 -18.28
N PRO A 160 -0.36 3.48 -19.54
CA PRO A 160 1.01 3.53 -20.04
C PRO A 160 1.53 4.97 -20.12
N LEU A 161 2.78 5.19 -19.70
CA LEU A 161 3.48 6.47 -19.68
C LEU A 161 4.95 6.26 -20.08
N GLY A 162 5.17 5.96 -21.36
CA GLY A 162 6.50 5.65 -21.90
C GLY A 162 7.01 4.30 -21.42
N LYS A 163 8.12 4.28 -20.67
CA LYS A 163 8.71 3.04 -20.09
C LYS A 163 8.11 2.66 -18.73
N ARG A 164 7.11 3.41 -18.27
CA ARG A 164 6.45 3.24 -16.98
C ARG A 164 4.95 3.23 -17.17
N TYR A 165 4.22 2.84 -16.12
CA TYR A 165 2.76 2.92 -16.09
C TYR A 165 2.25 3.42 -14.75
N LEU A 166 1.13 4.14 -14.76
CA LEU A 166 0.38 4.53 -13.58
C LEU A 166 -0.65 3.44 -13.26
N THR A 167 -0.72 2.99 -12.01
CA THR A 167 -1.77 2.06 -11.60
C THR A 167 -2.89 2.81 -10.90
N ILE A 168 -4.12 2.63 -11.36
CA ILE A 168 -5.34 3.16 -10.74
C ILE A 168 -6.05 1.98 -10.07
N ASN A 169 -6.38 2.11 -8.79
CA ASN A 169 -7.13 1.10 -8.05
C ASN A 169 -8.33 1.74 -7.35
N VAL A 170 -9.53 1.39 -7.78
CA VAL A 170 -10.79 1.99 -7.32
C VAL A 170 -11.78 0.90 -6.90
N GLY A 171 -12.52 1.14 -5.82
CA GLY A 171 -13.57 0.24 -5.33
C GLY A 171 -13.13 -0.51 -4.09
N TRP A 172 -13.35 -1.83 -4.05
CA TRP A 172 -13.06 -2.69 -2.90
C TRP A 172 -12.15 -3.84 -3.30
N LYS A 173 -10.90 -3.77 -2.87
CA LYS A 173 -9.85 -4.75 -3.20
C LYS A 173 -9.83 -5.91 -2.22
N SER A 174 -9.75 -7.14 -2.75
CA SER A 174 -9.55 -8.33 -1.92
C SER A 174 -8.14 -8.37 -1.33
N HIS A 175 -8.02 -8.74 -0.05
CA HIS A 175 -6.74 -8.99 0.61
C HIS A 175 -6.62 -10.47 0.98
N LYS A 176 -5.47 -11.09 0.69
CA LYS A 176 -5.28 -12.56 0.80
C LYS A 176 -5.60 -13.13 2.19
N GLN A 177 -5.43 -12.33 3.24
CA GLN A 177 -5.52 -12.78 4.64
C GLN A 177 -6.71 -12.20 5.41
N LYS A 178 -7.70 -11.59 4.75
CA LYS A 178 -8.82 -10.92 5.43
C LYS A 178 -10.19 -11.31 4.88
N ASP A 179 -11.17 -11.27 5.78
CA ASP A 179 -12.59 -11.53 5.53
C ASP A 179 -13.34 -10.28 5.05
N ARG A 180 -12.61 -9.20 4.78
CA ARG A 180 -13.15 -7.92 4.31
C ARG A 180 -12.39 -7.43 3.08
N LEU A 181 -13.12 -6.82 2.16
CA LEU A 181 -12.57 -6.10 1.01
C LEU A 181 -12.20 -4.68 1.44
N LEU A 182 -10.96 -4.27 1.18
CA LEU A 182 -10.44 -2.96 1.52
C LEU A 182 -10.96 -1.91 0.53
N TYR A 183 -11.46 -0.79 1.05
CA TYR A 183 -11.77 0.37 0.22
C TYR A 183 -10.49 0.99 -0.37
N ALA A 184 -10.46 1.14 -1.69
CA ALA A 184 -9.33 1.66 -2.46
C ALA A 184 -9.77 2.81 -3.36
N ASN A 185 -9.04 3.93 -3.28
CA ASN A 185 -9.15 5.12 -4.13
C ASN A 185 -7.77 5.60 -4.57
N ARG A 186 -6.91 4.69 -4.99
CA ARG A 186 -5.47 4.95 -5.06
C ARG A 186 -4.98 5.09 -6.48
N PHE A 187 -4.24 6.17 -6.71
CA PHE A 187 -3.24 6.24 -7.76
C PHE A 187 -1.94 5.69 -7.18
N ILE A 188 -1.60 4.46 -7.53
CA ILE A 188 -0.33 3.87 -7.15
C ILE A 188 0.69 4.34 -8.18
N GLY A 189 1.71 5.08 -7.73
CA GLY A 189 2.67 5.80 -8.56
C GLY A 189 3.39 4.97 -9.62
N PHE A 190 4.20 5.64 -10.44
CA PHE A 190 4.81 5.08 -11.64
C PHE A 190 5.60 3.79 -11.37
N ARG A 191 5.21 2.70 -12.02
CA ARG A 191 5.93 1.43 -12.02
C ARG A 191 6.65 1.26 -13.36
N SER A 192 7.79 0.58 -13.35
CA SER A 192 8.45 0.13 -14.57
C SER A 192 7.72 -1.11 -15.11
N TYR A 193 7.71 -1.28 -16.44
CA TYR A 193 7.33 -2.55 -17.06
C TYR A 193 8.26 -3.70 -16.66
#